data_AF-A0A8E2JU04-F1
#
_entry.id   AF-A0A8E2JU04-F1
#
_cell.length_a   1.000
_cell.length_b   1.000
_cell.length_c   1.000
_cell.angle_alpha   90.00
_cell.angle_beta   90.00
_cell.angle_gamma   90.00
#
_symmetry.space_group_name_H-M   'P 1'
#
loop_
_entity.id
_entity.type
_entity.pdbx_description
1 polymer ?
#
loop_
_entity_poly.entity_id
_entity_poly.type
_entity_poly.pdbx_seq_one_letter_code
_entity_poly.pdbx_strand_id
1 'polypeptide(L)'
;MAPSRIATPPPLAQPMKSAFADPSTTKYGDFQDDFFRDGYASWKGGMYLYFAAAHEKYVWDTRCEPGVIAPFEKLWGTKELLVSFDTVNITLPPSIVGDYDSNPWPHCDQAPERQGLACVQGIINLSEAGPKDGGLLAMKGSASLFDKFFKENPVIGSTQWRTAKHKDFHPFSEKDLEWYKAHGCELVKPEDQLLKKEMFNKYATTTHWPHCNLYTHGEATITVDGVKKPDPMERKEPITKPMLTEKLFRLAGIIPY
;
A
#
# COMPACT_ATOMS: atom_id res chain seq x y z
N MET A 1 7.16 -3.10 4.84
CA MET A 1 8.18 -4.16 5.11
C MET A 1 9.23 -4.16 4.03
N ALA A 2 10.52 -4.14 4.36
CA ALA A 2 11.63 -4.03 3.40
C ALA A 2 12.70 -5.14 3.67
N PRO A 3 12.67 -6.30 2.99
CA PRO A 3 13.54 -7.45 3.28
C PRO A 3 15.01 -7.21 2.85
N SER A 4 16.00 -7.55 3.69
CA SER A 4 17.46 -7.42 3.41
C SER A 4 18.33 -8.29 4.36
N ARG A 5 19.67 -8.36 4.14
CA ARG A 5 20.66 -9.16 4.92
C ARG A 5 21.30 -8.38 6.11
N ILE A 6 21.75 -9.11 7.14
CA ILE A 6 21.90 -8.68 8.56
C ILE A 6 23.24 -7.97 8.91
N ALA A 7 23.18 -6.77 9.53
CA ALA A 7 24.06 -6.30 10.62
C ALA A 7 23.53 -4.96 11.24
N THR A 8 23.58 -4.81 12.58
CA THR A 8 22.90 -3.72 13.33
C THR A 8 23.77 -3.10 14.46
N PRO A 9 23.67 -1.78 14.73
CA PRO A 9 23.98 -1.19 16.04
C PRO A 9 22.77 -0.45 16.69
N PRO A 10 22.84 -0.07 17.98
CA PRO A 10 21.69 0.08 18.88
C PRO A 10 21.00 1.48 18.87
N PRO A 11 19.81 1.63 19.49
CA PRO A 11 18.98 2.83 19.40
C PRO A 11 19.17 3.82 20.57
N LEU A 12 18.94 5.11 20.27
CA LEU A 12 18.77 6.19 21.24
C LEU A 12 17.34 6.75 21.14
N ALA A 13 16.71 6.99 22.30
CA ALA A 13 15.35 7.48 22.45
C ALA A 13 15.32 8.97 22.81
N GLN A 14 14.32 9.71 22.32
CA GLN A 14 13.76 10.90 22.98
C GLN A 14 12.25 11.04 22.66
N PRO A 15 11.41 11.45 23.63
CA PRO A 15 9.96 11.56 23.44
C PRO A 15 9.52 12.99 23.10
N MET A 16 8.39 13.16 22.38
CA MET A 16 7.71 14.46 22.33
C MET A 16 6.18 14.39 22.13
N LYS A 17 5.50 14.97 23.13
CA LYS A 17 4.16 15.60 23.27
C LYS A 17 2.94 15.04 22.52
N SER A 18 1.98 14.51 23.28
CA SER A 18 0.61 14.20 22.88
C SER A 18 -0.33 15.40 23.07
N ALA A 19 -1.18 15.67 22.08
CA ALA A 19 -2.32 16.59 22.19
C ALA A 19 -3.60 15.86 21.75
N PHE A 20 -4.17 15.02 22.62
CA PHE A 20 -5.50 14.43 22.43
C PHE A 20 -6.28 14.31 23.76
N ALA A 21 -7.60 14.20 23.63
CA ALA A 21 -8.62 14.27 24.68
C ALA A 21 -8.48 13.21 25.80
N ASP A 22 -9.17 13.47 26.92
CA ASP A 22 -9.16 12.69 28.17
C ASP A 22 -9.38 11.17 27.93
N PRO A 23 -8.36 10.31 28.19
CA PRO A 23 -8.40 8.85 27.98
C PRO A 23 -9.45 8.10 28.82
N SER A 24 -10.19 8.76 29.71
CA SER A 24 -10.93 8.11 30.79
C SER A 24 -12.31 7.54 30.44
N THR A 25 -12.84 7.71 29.22
CA THR A 25 -14.27 7.39 28.94
C THR A 25 -14.53 6.25 27.95
N THR A 26 -13.53 5.72 27.25
CA THR A 26 -13.73 4.60 26.30
C THR A 26 -12.71 3.48 26.56
N LYS A 27 -13.19 2.24 26.68
CA LYS A 27 -12.35 1.03 26.82
C LYS A 27 -12.69 0.01 25.74
N TYR A 28 -11.69 -0.42 24.99
CA TYR A 28 -11.76 -1.37 23.86
C TYR A 28 -11.32 -2.78 24.25
N GLY A 29 -10.52 -2.94 25.32
CA GLY A 29 -10.00 -4.22 25.78
C GLY A 29 -8.89 -4.80 24.91
N ASP A 30 -8.30 -3.98 24.03
CA ASP A 30 -7.22 -4.36 23.12
C ASP A 30 -6.11 -3.29 23.09
N PHE A 31 -5.19 -3.39 22.12
CA PHE A 31 -4.05 -2.49 21.98
C PHE A 31 -4.44 -1.00 21.87
N GLN A 32 -5.68 -0.67 21.50
CA GLN A 32 -6.18 0.70 21.43
C GLN A 32 -6.23 1.34 22.83
N ASP A 33 -6.49 0.56 23.88
CA ASP A 33 -6.49 1.07 25.26
C ASP A 33 -5.10 1.50 25.71
N ASP A 34 -4.08 0.71 25.38
CA ASP A 34 -2.68 1.08 25.62
C ASP A 34 -2.30 2.32 24.78
N PHE A 35 -2.84 2.41 23.56
CA PHE A 35 -2.70 3.56 22.66
C PHE A 35 -3.27 4.88 23.23
N PHE A 36 -4.45 4.84 23.84
CA PHE A 36 -5.09 6.00 24.47
C PHE A 36 -4.45 6.36 25.81
N ARG A 37 -3.97 5.36 26.58
CA ARG A 37 -3.35 5.55 27.89
C ARG A 37 -1.96 6.20 27.81
N ASP A 38 -1.10 5.70 26.91
CA ASP A 38 0.34 5.99 26.95
C ASP A 38 0.74 7.16 26.02
N GLY A 39 -0.19 7.65 25.20
CA GLY A 39 -0.02 8.82 24.36
C GLY A 39 0.78 8.55 23.08
N TYR A 40 0.79 9.55 22.19
CA TYR A 40 1.38 9.45 20.85
C TYR A 40 2.89 9.67 20.88
N ALA A 41 3.63 8.82 20.16
CA ALA A 41 4.81 9.25 19.42
C ALA A 41 4.58 8.93 17.94
N SER A 42 3.76 9.77 17.29
CA SER A 42 3.59 9.77 15.84
C SER A 42 4.75 10.53 15.22
N TRP A 43 5.43 9.91 14.26
CA TRP A 43 6.31 10.60 13.33
C TRP A 43 5.51 10.90 12.06
N LYS A 44 5.77 12.07 11.44
CA LYS A 44 5.23 12.55 10.15
C LYS A 44 4.18 11.65 9.47
N GLY A 45 2.94 12.13 9.37
CA GLY A 45 1.91 11.47 8.55
C GLY A 45 1.33 10.19 9.14
N GLY A 46 1.24 10.09 10.47
CA GLY A 46 0.58 8.97 11.16
C GLY A 46 1.44 7.70 11.30
N MET A 47 2.76 7.79 11.17
CA MET A 47 3.66 6.64 11.34
C MET A 47 4.02 6.42 12.81
N TYR A 48 3.81 5.20 13.32
CA TYR A 48 4.11 4.80 14.68
C TYR A 48 5.36 3.90 14.72
N LEU A 49 6.50 4.52 15.01
CA LEU A 49 7.82 3.88 15.00
C LEU A 49 8.28 3.36 16.37
N TYR A 50 7.59 3.73 17.44
CA TYR A 50 8.00 3.48 18.83
C TYR A 50 7.05 2.49 19.53
N PHE A 51 7.29 2.27 20.82
CA PHE A 51 6.48 1.40 21.69
C PHE A 51 6.35 -0.05 21.19
N ALA A 52 7.36 -0.52 20.45
CA ALA A 52 7.34 -1.84 19.84
C ALA A 52 6.10 -2.12 18.96
N ALA A 53 5.41 -1.08 18.45
CA ALA A 53 4.22 -1.22 17.62
C ALA A 53 4.46 -2.14 16.41
N ALA A 54 5.66 -2.06 15.81
CA ALA A 54 6.15 -2.92 14.73
C ALA A 54 6.27 -4.42 15.07
N HIS A 55 6.23 -4.76 16.36
CA HIS A 55 6.40 -6.08 16.94
C HIS A 55 5.14 -6.58 17.66
N GLU A 56 4.05 -5.83 17.60
CA GLU A 56 2.77 -6.29 18.12
C GLU A 56 2.35 -7.60 17.43
N LYS A 57 1.62 -8.44 18.17
CA LYS A 57 1.23 -9.77 17.70
C LYS A 57 0.50 -9.71 16.35
N TYR A 58 -0.45 -8.79 16.19
CA TYR A 58 -1.22 -8.67 14.94
C TYR A 58 -0.34 -8.29 13.74
N VAL A 59 0.72 -7.50 13.94
CA VAL A 59 1.66 -7.15 12.88
C VAL A 59 2.40 -8.41 12.43
N TRP A 60 2.88 -9.22 13.37
CA TRP A 60 3.55 -10.48 13.05
C TRP A 60 2.62 -11.50 12.41
N ASP A 61 1.41 -11.68 12.94
CA ASP A 61 0.41 -12.57 12.38
C ASP A 61 0.13 -12.19 10.91
N THR A 62 -0.10 -10.90 10.65
CA THR A 62 -0.33 -10.38 9.29
C THR A 62 0.86 -10.64 8.36
N ARG A 63 2.10 -10.46 8.84
CA ARG A 63 3.31 -10.74 8.05
C ARG A 63 3.49 -12.22 7.73
N CYS A 64 2.98 -13.09 8.61
CA CYS A 64 3.05 -14.53 8.48
C CYS A 64 1.93 -15.11 7.60
N GLU A 65 0.95 -14.31 7.17
CA GLU A 65 -0.14 -14.77 6.31
C GLU A 65 0.40 -15.29 4.97
N PRO A 66 0.00 -16.50 4.52
CA PRO A 66 0.48 -17.07 3.27
C PRO A 66 0.24 -16.17 2.05
N GLY A 67 -0.89 -15.44 2.02
CA GLY A 67 -1.21 -14.49 0.97
C GLY A 67 -0.30 -13.25 0.94
N VAL A 68 0.32 -12.92 2.08
CA VAL A 68 1.31 -11.84 2.19
C VAL A 68 2.69 -12.35 1.80
N ILE A 69 3.09 -13.56 2.23
CA ILE A 69 4.41 -14.13 1.97
C ILE A 69 4.57 -14.54 0.49
N ALA A 70 3.57 -15.21 -0.09
CA ALA A 70 3.69 -15.85 -1.40
C ALA A 70 4.10 -14.91 -2.55
N PRO A 71 3.62 -13.65 -2.64
CA PRO A 71 4.11 -12.69 -3.63
C PRO A 71 5.61 -12.44 -3.53
N PHE A 72 6.17 -12.36 -2.32
CA PHE A 72 7.61 -12.16 -2.11
C PHE A 72 8.41 -13.42 -2.41
N GLU A 73 7.90 -14.61 -2.05
CA GLU A 73 8.56 -15.87 -2.40
C GLU A 73 8.69 -16.01 -3.91
N LYS A 74 7.62 -15.68 -4.64
CA LYS A 74 7.60 -15.67 -6.11
C LYS A 74 8.58 -14.64 -6.67
N LEU A 75 8.62 -13.44 -6.09
CA LEU A 75 9.49 -12.36 -6.54
C LEU A 75 10.97 -12.69 -6.38
N TRP A 76 11.34 -13.30 -5.25
CA TRP A 76 12.73 -13.65 -4.92
C TRP A 76 13.14 -15.06 -5.34
N GLY A 77 12.19 -15.90 -5.77
CA GLY A 77 12.45 -17.29 -6.15
C GLY A 77 12.87 -18.19 -4.99
N THR A 78 12.54 -17.83 -3.75
CA THR A 78 12.91 -18.59 -2.54
C THR A 78 11.85 -18.44 -1.44
N LYS A 79 11.73 -19.47 -0.61
CA LYS A 79 10.93 -19.43 0.63
C LYS A 79 11.70 -18.91 1.84
N GLU A 80 13.01 -18.80 1.71
CA GLU A 80 13.90 -18.34 2.78
C GLU A 80 13.99 -16.81 2.73
N LEU A 81 12.97 -16.16 3.30
CA LEU A 81 12.87 -14.71 3.33
C LEU A 81 13.24 -14.15 4.72
N LEU A 82 13.94 -13.02 4.73
CA LEU A 82 14.16 -12.19 5.92
C LEU A 82 13.44 -10.88 5.75
N VAL A 83 12.98 -10.25 6.83
CA VAL A 83 12.20 -9.01 6.73
C VAL A 83 12.64 -7.97 7.75
N SER A 84 12.56 -6.69 7.37
CA SER A 84 12.72 -5.58 8.32
C SER A 84 11.46 -5.39 9.16
N PHE A 85 11.64 -4.85 10.37
CA PHE A 85 10.55 -4.52 11.29
C PHE A 85 10.33 -3.02 11.21
N ASP A 86 9.43 -2.64 10.31
CA ASP A 86 9.09 -1.26 10.05
C ASP A 86 7.82 -0.85 10.80
N THR A 87 7.34 0.36 10.53
CA THR A 87 6.23 1.05 11.20
C THR A 87 4.84 0.44 10.96
N VAL A 88 3.88 0.94 11.75
CA VAL A 88 2.44 0.90 11.44
C VAL A 88 2.00 2.33 11.10
N ASN A 89 1.15 2.50 10.10
CA ASN A 89 0.53 3.80 9.80
C ASN A 89 -0.92 3.82 10.29
N ILE A 90 -1.24 4.77 11.16
CA ILE A 90 -2.61 5.06 11.59
C ILE A 90 -2.84 6.55 11.35
N THR A 91 -3.51 6.86 10.24
CA THR A 91 -3.88 8.23 9.87
C THR A 91 -5.36 8.44 10.23
N LEU A 92 -5.62 9.29 11.21
CA LEU A 92 -6.97 9.64 11.66
C LEU A 92 -7.56 10.75 10.78
N PRO A 93 -8.88 10.80 10.55
CA PRO A 93 -9.54 11.81 9.71
C PRO A 93 -9.39 13.25 10.25
N PRO A 94 -9.53 14.29 9.41
CA PRO A 94 -9.43 15.69 9.85
C PRO A 94 -10.43 16.06 10.94
N SER A 95 -11.57 15.38 11.00
CA SER A 95 -12.57 15.56 12.05
C SER A 95 -12.07 15.22 13.45
N ILE A 96 -10.99 14.44 13.57
CA ILE A 96 -10.36 14.06 14.84
C ILE A 96 -9.09 14.87 15.11
N VAL A 97 -8.24 15.04 14.09
CA VAL A 97 -6.89 15.63 14.26
C VAL A 97 -6.79 17.08 13.83
N GLY A 98 -7.83 17.64 13.21
CA GLY A 98 -7.78 18.93 12.55
C GLY A 98 -7.09 18.85 11.20
N ASP A 99 -6.32 19.88 10.86
CA ASP A 99 -5.60 19.94 9.59
C ASP A 99 -4.39 18.99 9.55
N TYR A 100 -4.14 18.41 8.38
CA TYR A 100 -2.92 17.63 8.14
C TYR A 100 -1.75 18.53 7.76
N ASP A 101 -0.64 18.43 8.49
CA ASP A 101 0.62 19.12 8.17
C ASP A 101 1.57 18.27 7.28
N SER A 102 1.00 17.38 6.46
CA SER A 102 1.80 16.47 5.63
C SER A 102 1.63 16.78 4.14
N ASN A 103 2.72 17.19 3.49
CA ASN A 103 2.81 17.29 2.04
C ASN A 103 3.25 15.95 1.42
N PRO A 104 2.88 15.66 0.16
CA PRO A 104 3.43 14.51 -0.56
C PRO A 104 4.96 14.53 -0.55
N TRP A 105 5.55 13.37 -0.27
CA TRP A 105 7.01 13.19 -0.23
C TRP A 105 7.45 12.13 -1.24
N PRO A 106 7.58 12.44 -2.53
CA PRO A 106 8.04 11.43 -3.48
C PRO A 106 9.44 10.95 -3.09
N HIS A 107 9.64 9.65 -2.95
CA HIS A 107 10.91 9.05 -2.57
C HIS A 107 11.01 7.60 -3.05
N CYS A 108 12.20 7.02 -2.93
CA CYS A 108 12.37 5.57 -2.93
C CYS A 108 13.14 5.12 -1.69
N ASP A 109 12.82 3.91 -1.24
CA ASP A 109 13.45 3.25 -0.09
C ASP A 109 14.54 2.26 -0.50
N GLN A 110 15.33 2.66 -1.51
CA GLN A 110 16.56 2.01 -1.88
C GLN A 110 17.67 3.04 -2.03
N ALA A 111 18.82 2.75 -1.43
CA ALA A 111 20.04 3.52 -1.62
C ALA A 111 20.40 3.63 -3.12
N PRO A 112 20.63 4.85 -3.65
CA PRO A 112 21.06 5.08 -5.04
C PRO A 112 22.28 4.28 -5.47
N GLU A 113 23.14 3.92 -4.51
CA GLU A 113 24.38 3.18 -4.74
C GLU A 113 24.13 1.67 -4.90
N ARG A 114 22.94 1.16 -4.55
CA ARG A 114 22.55 -0.24 -4.72
C ARG A 114 21.85 -0.42 -6.06
N GLN A 115 22.60 -0.90 -7.04
CA GLN A 115 22.10 -1.17 -8.37
C GLN A 115 21.16 -2.37 -8.41
N GLY A 116 20.19 -2.34 -9.33
CA GLY A 116 19.20 -3.40 -9.51
C GLY A 116 18.20 -3.50 -8.36
N LEU A 117 17.51 -4.63 -8.26
CA LEU A 117 16.52 -4.87 -7.21
C LEU A 117 17.20 -5.32 -5.92
N ALA A 118 17.30 -4.44 -4.92
CA ALA A 118 17.90 -4.77 -3.62
C ALA A 118 16.86 -4.89 -2.51
N CYS A 119 15.75 -4.15 -2.60
CA CYS A 119 14.68 -4.22 -1.60
C CYS A 119 13.31 -3.94 -2.23
N VAL A 120 12.27 -4.56 -1.67
CA VAL A 120 10.89 -4.41 -2.14
C VAL A 120 9.99 -4.18 -0.94
N GLN A 121 9.23 -3.09 -0.98
CA GLN A 121 8.29 -2.79 0.08
C GLN A 121 6.92 -3.44 -0.12
N GLY A 122 6.38 -3.99 0.97
CA GLY A 122 4.98 -4.36 1.09
C GLY A 122 4.23 -3.42 2.03
N ILE A 123 3.04 -2.99 1.61
CA ILE A 123 2.04 -2.27 2.41
C ILE A 123 0.76 -3.10 2.43
N ILE A 124 0.15 -3.22 3.60
CA ILE A 124 -1.10 -3.92 3.83
C ILE A 124 -2.08 -2.90 4.38
N ASN A 125 -3.20 -2.72 3.68
CA ASN A 125 -4.28 -1.87 4.17
C ASN A 125 -5.12 -2.68 5.14
N LEU A 126 -5.15 -2.25 6.41
CA LEU A 126 -6.00 -2.83 7.46
C LEU A 126 -7.36 -2.12 7.56
N SER A 127 -7.56 -1.06 6.78
CA SER A 127 -8.81 -0.32 6.64
C SER A 127 -9.08 -0.02 5.16
N GLU A 128 -10.34 0.23 4.82
CA GLU A 128 -10.70 0.70 3.47
C GLU A 128 -9.99 2.05 3.17
N ALA A 129 -9.45 2.19 1.97
CA ALA A 129 -8.81 3.41 1.49
C ALA A 129 -9.33 3.74 0.08
N GLY A 130 -10.24 4.71 0.01
CA GLY A 130 -10.85 5.19 -1.23
C GLY A 130 -9.97 6.19 -1.98
N PRO A 131 -10.39 6.66 -3.18
CA PRO A 131 -9.59 7.53 -4.03
C PRO A 131 -9.24 8.89 -3.42
N LYS A 132 -10.09 9.38 -2.51
CA LYS A 132 -9.94 10.67 -1.84
C LYS A 132 -9.23 10.57 -0.48
N ASP A 133 -9.04 9.35 0.01
CA ASP A 133 -8.32 9.12 1.25
C ASP A 133 -6.82 9.23 1.01
N GLY A 134 -6.07 9.39 2.10
CA GLY A 134 -4.62 9.20 2.06
C GLY A 134 -4.21 7.80 1.60
N GLY A 135 -2.91 7.53 1.65
CA GLY A 135 -2.36 6.21 1.32
C GLY A 135 -1.25 6.28 0.28
N LEU A 136 -1.01 5.15 -0.37
CA LEU A 136 0.11 5.00 -1.29
C LEU A 136 -0.22 5.53 -2.69
N LEU A 137 0.66 6.40 -3.19
CA LEU A 137 0.80 6.69 -4.62
C LEU A 137 2.10 6.04 -5.10
N ALA A 138 2.05 5.34 -6.22
CA ALA A 138 3.20 4.70 -6.83
C ALA A 138 3.45 5.29 -8.23
N MET A 139 4.71 5.47 -8.58
CA MET A 139 5.10 5.89 -9.93
C MET A 139 5.28 4.64 -10.81
N LYS A 140 4.23 4.25 -11.54
CA LYS A 140 4.24 3.05 -12.39
C LYS A 140 5.35 3.15 -13.45
N GLY A 141 6.15 2.09 -13.56
CA GLY A 141 7.28 2.00 -14.49
C GLY A 141 8.60 2.61 -13.98
N SER A 142 8.61 3.27 -12.80
CA SER A 142 9.83 3.90 -12.29
C SER A 142 10.92 2.90 -11.91
N ALA A 143 10.54 1.71 -11.40
CA ALA A 143 11.47 0.71 -10.88
C ALA A 143 12.52 0.26 -11.92
N SER A 144 12.10 0.04 -13.18
CA SER A 144 13.03 -0.33 -14.27
C SER A 144 13.98 0.78 -14.70
N LEU A 145 13.70 2.02 -14.29
CA LEU A 145 14.52 3.19 -14.61
C LEU A 145 15.45 3.60 -13.48
N PHE A 146 15.43 2.92 -12.33
CA PHE A 146 16.21 3.27 -11.14
C PHE A 146 17.69 3.49 -11.45
N ASP A 147 18.37 2.50 -12.03
CA ASP A 147 19.80 2.58 -12.35
C ASP A 147 20.09 3.69 -13.38
N LYS A 148 19.20 3.85 -14.36
CA LYS A 148 19.33 4.90 -15.40
C LYS A 148 19.23 6.29 -14.76
N PHE A 149 18.23 6.50 -13.92
CA PHE A 149 17.98 7.77 -13.25
C PHE A 149 19.21 8.21 -12.45
N PHE A 150 19.76 7.34 -11.60
CA PHE A 150 20.92 7.69 -10.76
C PHE A 150 22.24 7.75 -11.52
N LYS A 151 22.34 7.11 -12.69
CA LYS A 151 23.47 7.30 -13.60
C LYS A 151 23.45 8.69 -14.27
N GLU A 152 22.28 9.16 -14.67
CA GLU A 152 22.12 10.48 -15.32
C GLU A 152 22.04 11.63 -14.30
N ASN A 153 21.56 11.34 -13.09
CA ASN A 153 21.40 12.28 -11.99
C ASN A 153 22.18 11.77 -10.77
N PRO A 154 23.52 11.74 -10.84
CA PRO A 154 24.33 11.27 -9.73
C PRO A 154 24.10 12.13 -8.50
N VAL A 155 24.00 11.49 -7.34
CA VAL A 155 23.89 12.20 -6.06
C VAL A 155 25.28 12.76 -5.72
N ILE A 156 25.47 14.05 -5.96
CA ILE A 156 26.75 14.75 -5.73
C ILE A 156 26.72 15.47 -4.37
N GLY A 157 27.84 15.41 -3.63
CA GLY A 157 28.05 16.17 -2.39
C GLY A 157 27.95 15.31 -1.12
N SER A 158 28.28 15.90 0.04
CA SER A 158 28.09 15.23 1.32
C SER A 158 26.58 15.09 1.59
N THR A 159 26.08 13.87 1.64
CA THR A 159 24.73 13.58 2.11
C THR A 159 24.68 13.69 3.62
N GLN A 160 24.98 14.87 4.17
CA GLN A 160 25.02 15.16 5.61
C GLN A 160 23.70 14.81 6.33
N TRP A 161 22.58 14.75 5.59
CA TRP A 161 21.27 14.30 6.08
C TRP A 161 21.08 12.78 6.05
N ARG A 162 21.86 12.02 5.25
CA ARG A 162 21.86 10.55 5.24
C ARG A 162 22.70 10.04 6.40
N THR A 163 22.14 10.12 7.59
CA THR A 163 22.62 9.30 8.70
C THR A 163 22.45 7.82 8.36
N ALA A 164 23.12 6.91 9.07
CA ALA A 164 22.99 5.47 8.83
C ALA A 164 21.52 4.97 8.77
N LYS A 165 20.62 5.65 9.50
CA LYS A 165 19.17 5.38 9.53
C LYS A 165 18.43 5.74 8.23
N HIS A 166 18.96 6.64 7.41
CA HIS A 166 18.34 7.13 6.17
C HIS A 166 19.18 6.82 4.93
N LYS A 167 20.11 5.86 5.05
CA LYS A 167 20.99 5.49 3.95
C LYS A 167 20.20 4.94 2.75
N ASP A 168 19.14 4.20 3.02
CA ASP A 168 18.28 3.60 2.01
C ASP A 168 17.13 4.51 1.57
N PHE A 169 17.07 5.78 2.02
CA PHE A 169 16.02 6.73 1.62
C PHE A 169 16.58 7.77 0.63
N HIS A 170 15.88 7.97 -0.49
CA HIS A 170 16.17 9.05 -1.43
C HIS A 170 14.90 9.85 -1.77
N PRO A 171 14.80 11.14 -1.37
CA PRO A 171 13.70 11.99 -1.77
C PRO A 171 13.90 12.48 -3.22
N PHE A 172 12.79 12.57 -3.95
CA PHE A 172 12.76 13.14 -5.30
C PHE A 172 12.24 14.57 -5.26
N SER A 173 12.83 15.42 -6.09
CA SER A 173 12.30 16.76 -6.37
C SER A 173 11.22 16.70 -7.47
N GLU A 174 10.53 17.83 -7.68
CA GLU A 174 9.55 17.95 -8.76
C GLU A 174 10.19 17.74 -10.15
N LYS A 175 11.42 18.24 -10.34
CA LYS A 175 12.21 18.01 -11.56
C LYS A 175 12.49 16.52 -11.79
N ASP A 176 12.74 15.76 -10.74
CA ASP A 176 12.98 14.32 -10.86
C ASP A 176 11.68 13.58 -11.24
N LEU A 177 10.54 14.01 -10.71
CA LEU A 177 9.23 13.51 -11.12
C LEU A 177 8.92 13.81 -12.58
N GLU A 178 9.27 15.01 -13.07
CA GLU A 178 9.15 15.37 -14.48
C GLU A 178 10.04 14.48 -15.36
N TRP A 179 11.26 14.16 -14.91
CA TRP A 179 12.13 13.23 -15.61
C TRP A 179 11.46 11.85 -15.75
N TYR A 180 10.86 11.31 -14.68
CA TYR A 180 10.16 10.03 -14.76
C TYR A 180 8.95 10.09 -15.70
N LYS A 181 8.16 11.16 -15.64
CA LYS A 181 7.03 11.38 -16.57
C LYS A 181 7.48 11.44 -18.03
N ALA A 182 8.57 12.15 -18.32
CA ALA A 182 9.15 12.22 -19.66
C ALA A 182 9.66 10.85 -20.16
N HIS A 183 9.95 9.92 -19.24
CA HIS A 183 10.32 8.54 -19.52
C HIS A 183 9.13 7.55 -19.50
N GLY A 184 7.89 8.06 -19.56
CA GLY A 184 6.68 7.25 -19.68
C GLY A 184 6.17 6.69 -18.35
N CYS A 185 6.67 7.16 -17.21
CA CYS A 185 6.12 6.78 -15.92
C CYS A 185 4.87 7.58 -15.59
N GLU A 186 3.95 6.94 -14.87
CA GLU A 186 2.66 7.52 -14.47
C GLU A 186 2.48 7.42 -12.96
N LEU A 187 2.07 8.53 -12.33
CA LEU A 187 1.73 8.50 -10.92
C LEU A 187 0.32 7.92 -10.76
N VAL A 188 0.23 6.74 -10.16
CA VAL A 188 -1.02 6.02 -9.96
C VAL A 188 -1.28 5.80 -8.47
N LYS A 189 -2.55 5.86 -8.07
CA LYS A 189 -3.00 5.24 -6.83
C LYS A 189 -3.38 3.79 -7.19
N PRO A 190 -2.85 2.75 -6.52
CA PRO A 190 -3.10 1.35 -6.87
C PRO A 190 -4.60 0.90 -6.81
N GLU A 191 -5.41 1.31 -7.79
CA GLU A 191 -6.25 0.57 -8.76
C GLU A 191 -7.55 -0.24 -8.52
N ASP A 192 -8.25 -0.24 -7.38
CA ASP A 192 -9.53 -1.03 -7.33
C ASP A 192 -10.72 -0.45 -8.13
N GLN A 193 -10.80 0.87 -8.35
CA GLN A 193 -12.01 1.47 -8.97
C GLN A 193 -12.10 1.35 -10.49
N LEU A 194 -10.98 1.45 -11.20
CA LEU A 194 -10.97 1.30 -12.67
C LEU A 194 -11.32 -0.13 -13.08
N LEU A 195 -10.78 -1.09 -12.33
CA LEU A 195 -11.06 -2.51 -12.52
C LEU A 195 -12.54 -2.83 -12.22
N LYS A 196 -13.11 -2.26 -11.16
CA LYS A 196 -14.55 -2.40 -10.86
C LYS A 196 -15.44 -1.79 -11.94
N LYS A 197 -15.08 -0.62 -12.46
CA LYS A 197 -15.79 0.05 -13.56
C LYS A 197 -15.77 -0.77 -14.84
N GLU A 198 -14.63 -1.36 -15.17
CA GLU A 198 -14.50 -2.26 -16.33
C GLU A 198 -15.36 -3.52 -16.16
N MET A 199 -15.31 -4.16 -14.99
CA MET A 199 -16.10 -5.36 -14.69
C MET A 199 -17.61 -5.09 -14.77
N PHE A 200 -18.07 -3.96 -14.22
CA PHE A 200 -19.46 -3.54 -14.33
C PHE A 200 -19.92 -3.37 -15.78
N ASN A 201 -19.13 -2.72 -16.63
CA ASN A 201 -19.46 -2.52 -18.05
C ASN A 201 -19.50 -3.82 -18.85
N LYS A 202 -18.80 -4.86 -18.38
CA LYS A 202 -18.77 -6.20 -18.99
C LYS A 202 -19.81 -7.16 -18.41
N TYR A 203 -20.65 -6.71 -17.48
CA TYR A 203 -21.55 -7.57 -16.70
C TYR A 203 -20.82 -8.72 -15.99
N ALA A 204 -19.52 -8.55 -15.74
CA ALA A 204 -18.71 -9.57 -15.10
C ALA A 204 -18.98 -9.55 -13.59
N THR A 205 -19.10 -10.73 -13.01
CA THR A 205 -19.12 -10.89 -11.56
C THR A 205 -17.74 -10.57 -11.00
N THR A 206 -17.71 -9.83 -9.90
CA THR A 206 -16.52 -9.70 -9.06
C THR A 206 -16.46 -10.85 -8.08
N THR A 207 -15.33 -10.98 -7.41
CA THR A 207 -15.21 -11.70 -6.14
C THR A 207 -16.18 -11.19 -5.09
N HIS A 208 -16.34 -11.99 -4.03
CA HIS A 208 -17.23 -11.69 -2.90
C HIS A 208 -16.92 -10.37 -2.20
N TRP A 209 -15.68 -9.87 -2.27
CA TRP A 209 -15.25 -8.60 -1.69
C TRP A 209 -15.58 -7.43 -2.62
N PRO A 210 -16.46 -6.49 -2.22
CA PRO A 210 -17.04 -5.50 -3.13
C PRO A 210 -16.11 -4.33 -3.46
N HIS A 211 -15.00 -4.12 -2.75
CA HIS A 211 -14.16 -2.93 -2.89
C HIS A 211 -12.67 -3.21 -3.19
N CYS A 212 -12.22 -4.47 -3.15
CA CYS A 212 -10.83 -4.85 -3.41
C CYS A 212 -10.74 -6.31 -3.87
N ASN A 213 -9.54 -6.76 -4.27
CA ASN A 213 -9.28 -8.14 -4.72
C ASN A 213 -10.19 -8.57 -5.88
N LEU A 214 -10.43 -7.67 -6.83
CA LEU A 214 -11.39 -7.87 -7.92
C LEU A 214 -10.88 -8.91 -8.93
N TYR A 215 -11.34 -10.16 -8.79
CA TYR A 215 -11.15 -11.23 -9.77
C TYR A 215 -12.47 -11.60 -10.43
N THR A 216 -12.42 -12.06 -11.67
CA THR A 216 -13.60 -12.62 -12.37
C THR A 216 -13.64 -14.13 -12.25
N HIS A 217 -14.83 -14.72 -12.32
CA HIS A 217 -15.01 -16.17 -12.29
C HIS A 217 -14.85 -16.83 -13.67
N GLY A 218 -14.56 -16.05 -14.72
CA GLY A 218 -14.57 -16.52 -16.11
C GLY A 218 -15.98 -16.84 -16.60
N GLU A 219 -16.05 -17.44 -17.79
CA GLU A 219 -17.30 -17.94 -18.39
C GLU A 219 -17.59 -19.37 -17.87
N ALA A 220 -18.87 -19.73 -17.75
CA ALA A 220 -19.30 -21.07 -17.38
C ALA A 220 -18.83 -22.09 -18.42
N THR A 221 -18.41 -23.25 -17.91
CA THR A 221 -17.98 -24.38 -18.73
C THR A 221 -18.67 -25.65 -18.27
N ILE A 222 -18.95 -26.53 -19.22
CA ILE A 222 -19.45 -27.89 -18.99
C ILE A 222 -18.38 -28.90 -19.38
N THR A 223 -18.42 -30.08 -18.77
CA THR A 223 -17.53 -31.19 -19.14
C THR A 223 -18.28 -32.16 -20.04
N VAL A 224 -17.79 -32.38 -21.25
CA VAL A 224 -18.35 -33.32 -22.23
C VAL A 224 -17.23 -34.26 -22.67
N ASP A 225 -17.41 -35.56 -22.48
CA ASP A 225 -16.41 -36.60 -22.79
C ASP A 225 -15.03 -36.34 -22.14
N GLY A 226 -15.03 -35.82 -20.91
CA GLY A 226 -13.81 -35.50 -20.17
C GLY A 226 -13.11 -34.20 -20.59
N VAL A 227 -13.64 -33.45 -21.57
CA VAL A 227 -13.10 -32.17 -22.03
C VAL A 227 -13.99 -31.01 -21.58
N LYS A 228 -13.40 -29.98 -20.96
CA LYS A 228 -14.12 -28.74 -20.65
C LYS A 228 -14.42 -27.96 -21.93
N LYS A 229 -15.69 -27.64 -22.15
CA LYS A 229 -16.17 -26.79 -23.24
C LYS A 229 -17.00 -25.64 -22.65
N PRO A 230 -17.08 -24.48 -23.31
CA PRO A 230 -17.99 -23.40 -22.90
C PRO A 230 -19.41 -23.91 -22.76
N ASP A 231 -20.13 -23.47 -21.73
CA ASP A 231 -21.55 -23.79 -21.57
C ASP A 231 -22.33 -23.12 -22.72
N PRO A 232 -23.07 -23.88 -23.56
CA PRO A 232 -23.89 -23.31 -24.62
C PRO A 232 -24.95 -22.31 -24.13
N MET A 233 -25.29 -22.36 -22.85
CA MET A 233 -26.26 -21.47 -22.19
C MET A 233 -25.62 -20.27 -21.50
N GLU A 234 -24.28 -20.12 -21.56
CA GLU A 234 -23.58 -18.94 -21.03
C GLU A 234 -24.01 -17.66 -21.78
N ARG A 235 -24.15 -16.56 -21.05
CA ARG A 235 -24.60 -15.27 -21.57
C ARG A 235 -23.63 -14.15 -21.19
N LYS A 236 -23.23 -13.36 -22.18
CA LYS A 236 -22.35 -12.19 -21.99
C LYS A 236 -23.05 -10.96 -21.40
N GLU A 237 -24.39 -10.96 -21.36
CA GLU A 237 -25.19 -9.87 -20.80
C GLU A 237 -26.52 -10.38 -20.20
N PRO A 238 -27.14 -9.63 -19.27
CA PRO A 238 -28.43 -9.97 -18.68
C PRO A 238 -29.57 -9.89 -19.71
N ILE A 239 -30.54 -10.82 -19.62
CA ILE A 239 -31.76 -10.84 -20.47
C ILE A 239 -32.54 -9.52 -20.35
N THR A 240 -32.56 -8.93 -19.16
CA THR A 240 -33.16 -7.62 -18.91
C THR A 240 -32.12 -6.72 -18.27
N LYS A 241 -31.75 -5.63 -18.95
CA LYS A 241 -30.72 -4.69 -18.48
C LYS A 241 -31.25 -3.84 -17.31
N PRO A 242 -30.42 -3.56 -16.29
CA PRO A 242 -30.82 -2.68 -15.20
C PRO A 242 -30.96 -1.23 -15.68
N MET A 243 -31.84 -0.46 -15.06
CA MET A 243 -31.89 0.99 -15.27
C MET A 243 -30.64 1.64 -14.68
N LEU A 244 -29.86 2.33 -15.52
CA LEU A 244 -28.63 3.01 -15.12
C LEU A 244 -28.95 4.33 -14.41
N THR A 245 -29.18 4.24 -13.11
CA THR A 245 -29.42 5.40 -12.24
C THR A 245 -28.14 5.82 -11.51
N GLU A 246 -28.09 7.06 -11.03
CA GLU A 246 -26.98 7.52 -10.21
C GLU A 246 -26.77 6.65 -8.96
N LYS A 247 -27.88 6.24 -8.31
CA LYS A 247 -27.86 5.30 -7.19
C LYS A 247 -27.18 3.97 -7.55
N LEU A 248 -27.43 3.46 -8.76
CA LEU A 248 -26.77 2.24 -9.26
C LEU A 248 -25.27 2.46 -9.46
N PHE A 249 -24.85 3.59 -10.03
CA PHE A 249 -23.43 3.89 -10.24
C PHE A 249 -22.66 4.04 -8.92
N ARG A 250 -23.29 4.61 -7.89
CA ARG A 250 -22.74 4.67 -6.53
C ARG A 250 -22.62 3.26 -5.91
N LEU A 251 -23.68 2.45 -5.98
CA LEU A 251 -23.66 1.05 -5.52
C LEU A 251 -22.60 0.19 -6.22
N ALA A 252 -22.42 0.40 -7.52
CA ALA A 252 -21.41 -0.29 -8.31
C ALA A 252 -19.98 0.24 -8.11
N GLY A 253 -19.77 1.28 -7.30
CA GLY A 253 -18.46 1.90 -7.09
C GLY A 253 -17.85 2.53 -8.34
N ILE A 254 -18.69 2.92 -9.31
CA ILE A 254 -18.28 3.59 -10.57
C ILE A 254 -18.09 5.09 -10.36
N ILE A 255 -18.90 5.65 -9.47
CA ILE A 255 -18.76 7.02 -8.98
C ILE A 255 -18.80 6.98 -7.44
N PRO A 256 -18.17 7.95 -6.76
CA PRO A 256 -18.24 8.05 -5.30
C PRO A 256 -19.68 8.19 -4.81
N TYR A 257 -19.95 7.68 -3.61
CA TYR A 257 -21.21 7.92 -2.91
C TYR A 257 -21.43 9.39 -2.59
#